data_AF-A0A1I5RUL4-F1
#
_entry.id   AF-A0A1I5RUL4-F1
#
_cell.length_a   1.000
_cell.length_b   1.000
_cell.length_c   1.000
_cell.angle_alpha   90.00
_cell.angle_beta   90.00
_cell.angle_gamma   90.00
#
_symmetry.space_group_name_H-M   'P 1'
#
loop_
_entity.id
_entity.type
_entity.pdbx_description
1 polymer ?
#
loop_
_entity_poly.entity_id
_entity_poly.type
_entity_poly.pdbx_seq_one_letter_code
_entity_poly.pdbx_strand_id
1 'polypeptide(L)'
;MTLRRRAWLAAVVATSALAVVQPAAAKPGPVPVVSPTPQQINRDAADVTLPSSVVLVTDGTTDGPAKELLISLVKQHGVKKISTGPQRGFVIRLSNGGDAPTQAEGYSLAVRRDGVTINGRDGAGQYYGVQTLRQLFARNGHGWALRGVAVRDWPNMALRGSIEGFYGPPWTNDDRVRQIKFLGETKANTYIYSAKDDAYLRAQWRDPYPQLELDALGQLVRTANANHVDFTYALSPGVSICFSSPRDVAAVKAKFQAVYDLGVRSFSLPFDDISYTKWNCAGDQAAFGAPGQAAAGKAQVSLLNEITENFVRTHDGVRPLQTVPTEYSDLKDSPYKTQLRENLDPSVVVQWTGTAVVPPSVTNDEAQQVSTVYGRKVFLWDNYPVNDYEQSAGRLLLAPYAHREAGLAQYLNGIVSNPMNQEAASEVAEFGVADFSWNDAGYSPERSWPQALARLAGGDRRATAALKVFADLEHLAPVFGPAPWQPQAPVLAATVADFWQHWNAGDHRALGRLRSYAEQIRNAPTVIRGGQVQNAFVSEAGPWLDATALWGEATLTRLDALAAAARGDDAKAQRLTAAADALVKRAEAVKTGNSNRWGVRQALVGDGVLDAFLVQVRAATAG
;
A
#
# COMPACT_ATOMS: atom_id res chain seq x y z
N MET A 1 -92.24 -30.72 -33.67
CA MET A 1 -91.02 -31.45 -34.11
C MET A 1 -90.00 -30.42 -34.56
N THR A 2 -88.86 -30.28 -33.86
CA THR A 2 -87.49 -30.23 -34.42
C THR A 2 -86.48 -29.81 -33.35
N LEU A 3 -85.29 -30.40 -33.46
CA LEU A 3 -84.30 -30.60 -32.41
C LEU A 3 -83.40 -29.39 -32.09
N ARG A 4 -82.88 -29.44 -30.86
CA ARG A 4 -81.76 -28.69 -30.27
C ARG A 4 -80.51 -28.62 -31.17
N ARG A 5 -79.86 -27.44 -31.18
CA ARG A 5 -78.39 -27.29 -31.25
C ARG A 5 -77.96 -26.20 -30.25
N ARG A 6 -77.18 -26.57 -29.23
CA ARG A 6 -76.46 -25.63 -28.35
C ARG A 6 -74.99 -25.65 -28.78
N ALA A 7 -74.50 -24.52 -29.27
CA ALA A 7 -73.09 -24.29 -29.58
C ALA A 7 -72.33 -23.90 -28.30
N TRP A 8 -71.17 -24.51 -28.08
CA TRP A 8 -70.24 -24.19 -27.01
C TRP A 8 -69.28 -23.08 -27.51
N LEU A 9 -69.21 -21.96 -26.79
CA LEU A 9 -68.15 -20.96 -26.96
C LEU A 9 -66.92 -21.39 -26.14
N ALA A 10 -65.79 -21.59 -26.80
CA ALA A 10 -64.49 -21.77 -26.16
C ALA A 10 -63.88 -20.38 -25.86
N ALA A 11 -63.56 -20.15 -24.58
CA ALA A 11 -62.81 -18.98 -24.14
C ALA A 11 -61.32 -19.17 -24.46
N VAL A 12 -60.76 -18.29 -25.30
CA VAL A 12 -59.32 -18.21 -25.56
C VAL A 12 -58.68 -17.41 -24.43
N VAL A 13 -57.90 -18.08 -23.59
CA VAL A 13 -57.01 -17.43 -22.61
C VAL A 13 -55.75 -17.01 -23.34
N ALA A 14 -55.58 -15.70 -23.57
CA ALA A 14 -54.34 -15.14 -24.08
C ALA A 14 -53.29 -15.12 -22.95
N THR A 15 -52.31 -16.03 -23.02
CA THR A 15 -51.12 -16.00 -22.17
C THR A 15 -50.14 -14.96 -22.72
N SER A 16 -50.10 -13.79 -22.09
CA SER A 16 -49.10 -12.75 -22.33
C SER A 16 -47.72 -13.24 -21.89
N ALA A 17 -46.91 -13.72 -22.83
CA ALA A 17 -45.49 -14.00 -22.60
C ALA A 17 -44.75 -12.65 -22.40
N LEU A 18 -44.52 -12.25 -21.15
CA LEU A 18 -43.61 -11.16 -20.81
C LEU A 18 -42.19 -11.55 -21.25
N ALA A 19 -41.73 -10.96 -22.36
CA ALA A 19 -40.37 -11.10 -22.85
C ALA A 19 -39.37 -10.63 -21.77
N VAL A 20 -38.41 -11.50 -21.42
CA VAL A 20 -37.30 -11.15 -20.54
C VAL A 20 -36.42 -10.17 -21.31
N VAL A 21 -36.48 -8.89 -20.97
CA VAL A 21 -35.57 -7.88 -21.53
C VAL A 21 -34.19 -8.13 -20.95
N GLN A 22 -33.33 -8.81 -21.73
CA GLN A 22 -31.92 -8.97 -21.39
C GLN A 22 -31.22 -7.60 -21.43
N PRO A 23 -30.23 -7.35 -20.55
CA PRO A 23 -29.46 -6.11 -20.62
C PRO A 23 -28.80 -5.97 -21.99
N ALA A 24 -28.81 -4.75 -22.54
CA ALA A 24 -28.15 -4.49 -23.81
C ALA A 24 -26.64 -4.76 -23.70
N ALA A 25 -26.09 -5.47 -24.69
CA ALA A 25 -24.65 -5.64 -24.83
C ALA A 25 -23.99 -4.25 -24.95
N ALA A 26 -22.96 -4.00 -24.15
CA ALA A 26 -22.17 -2.78 -24.26
C ALA A 26 -21.17 -2.89 -25.42
N LYS A 27 -20.66 -1.73 -25.88
CA LYS A 27 -19.58 -1.71 -26.88
C LYS A 27 -18.34 -2.40 -26.27
N PRO A 28 -17.74 -3.39 -26.98
CA PRO A 28 -16.52 -4.02 -26.50
C PRO A 28 -15.42 -2.98 -26.27
N GLY A 29 -14.77 -3.03 -25.12
CA GLY A 29 -13.58 -2.24 -24.83
C GLY A 29 -12.51 -3.08 -24.12
N PRO A 30 -11.28 -2.58 -23.98
CA PRO A 30 -10.21 -3.31 -23.31
C PRO A 30 -10.58 -3.64 -21.86
N VAL A 31 -10.13 -4.79 -21.38
CA VAL A 31 -10.21 -5.14 -19.95
C VAL A 31 -9.26 -4.19 -19.20
N PRO A 32 -9.72 -3.50 -18.15
CA PRO A 32 -8.86 -2.68 -17.29
C PRO A 32 -7.69 -3.49 -16.74
N VAL A 33 -6.58 -2.81 -16.50
CA VAL A 33 -5.51 -3.38 -15.66
C VAL A 33 -6.08 -3.50 -14.25
N VAL A 34 -6.06 -4.72 -13.70
CA VAL A 34 -6.53 -5.01 -12.35
C VAL A 34 -5.31 -5.14 -11.43
N SER A 35 -5.34 -4.46 -10.29
CA SER A 35 -4.32 -4.54 -9.24
C SER A 35 -4.96 -4.82 -7.87
N PRO A 36 -4.39 -5.70 -7.03
CA PRO A 36 -3.32 -6.63 -7.36
C PRO A 36 -3.60 -7.50 -8.58
N THR A 37 -2.54 -7.84 -9.31
CA THR A 37 -2.59 -8.59 -10.57
C THR A 37 -3.18 -9.98 -10.29
N PRO A 38 -4.37 -10.30 -10.84
CA PRO A 38 -5.01 -11.57 -10.55
C PRO A 38 -4.18 -12.76 -11.05
N GLN A 39 -4.29 -13.90 -10.38
CA GLN A 39 -3.69 -15.15 -10.84
C GLN A 39 -4.19 -15.52 -12.25
N GLN A 40 -5.49 -15.35 -12.49
CA GLN A 40 -6.12 -15.60 -13.78
C GLN A 40 -7.25 -14.60 -14.04
N ILE A 41 -7.21 -13.94 -15.20
CA ILE A 41 -8.29 -13.11 -15.73
C ILE A 41 -8.42 -13.35 -17.23
N ASN A 42 -9.61 -13.78 -17.67
CA ASN A 42 -9.88 -14.09 -19.07
C ASN A 42 -11.13 -13.35 -19.54
N ARG A 43 -11.07 -12.79 -20.76
CA ARG A 43 -12.25 -12.27 -21.43
C ARG A 43 -13.03 -13.44 -22.05
N ASP A 44 -14.09 -13.87 -21.39
CA ASP A 44 -14.92 -15.01 -21.81
C ASP A 44 -16.36 -14.59 -22.22
N ALA A 45 -16.71 -13.31 -22.04
CA ALA A 45 -18.06 -12.81 -22.26
C ALA A 45 -18.11 -11.40 -22.89
N ALA A 46 -19.30 -11.02 -23.35
CA ALA A 46 -19.58 -9.67 -23.81
C ALA A 46 -19.74 -8.71 -22.62
N ASP A 47 -19.36 -7.44 -22.80
CA ASP A 47 -19.54 -6.40 -21.80
C ASP A 47 -21.03 -6.15 -21.53
N VAL A 48 -21.35 -5.83 -20.28
CA VAL A 48 -22.73 -5.72 -19.79
C VAL A 48 -23.03 -4.29 -19.40
N THR A 49 -24.09 -3.71 -19.94
CA THR A 49 -24.62 -2.44 -19.42
C THR A 49 -25.37 -2.73 -18.11
N LEU A 50 -24.94 -2.10 -17.01
CA LEU A 50 -25.55 -2.32 -15.71
C LEU A 50 -26.98 -1.75 -15.69
N PRO A 51 -28.02 -2.55 -15.41
CA PRO A 51 -29.39 -2.05 -15.36
C PRO A 51 -29.66 -1.26 -14.09
N SER A 52 -30.70 -0.42 -14.11
CA SER A 52 -31.11 0.39 -12.95
C SER A 52 -31.76 -0.43 -11.81
N SER A 53 -32.11 -1.69 -12.07
CA SER A 53 -32.66 -2.63 -11.09
C SER A 53 -31.91 -3.96 -11.19
N VAL A 54 -31.44 -4.48 -10.05
CA VAL A 54 -30.74 -5.76 -9.94
C VAL A 54 -31.33 -6.63 -8.84
N VAL A 55 -31.07 -7.93 -8.92
CA VAL A 55 -31.46 -8.91 -7.90
C VAL A 55 -30.20 -9.37 -7.18
N LEU A 56 -30.11 -9.12 -5.87
CA LEU A 56 -28.99 -9.58 -5.04
C LEU A 56 -29.38 -10.91 -4.37
N VAL A 57 -28.61 -11.96 -4.66
CA VAL A 57 -28.77 -13.30 -4.09
C VAL A 57 -27.64 -13.56 -3.11
N THR A 58 -28.01 -13.81 -1.86
CA THR A 58 -27.12 -14.10 -0.72
C THR A 58 -27.63 -15.34 0.00
N ASP A 59 -26.77 -16.00 0.77
CA ASP A 59 -27.12 -17.14 1.61
C ASP A 59 -26.53 -17.00 3.03
N GLY A 60 -26.63 -18.05 3.85
CA GLY A 60 -26.09 -18.05 5.21
C GLY A 60 -24.56 -17.95 5.31
N THR A 61 -23.86 -17.98 4.18
CA THR A 61 -22.40 -17.88 4.09
C THR A 61 -21.92 -16.51 3.59
N THR A 62 -22.84 -15.63 3.19
CA THR A 62 -22.49 -14.31 2.66
C THR A 62 -21.86 -13.44 3.74
N ASP A 63 -20.68 -12.89 3.42
CA ASP A 63 -19.96 -11.96 4.29
C ASP A 63 -20.65 -10.59 4.36
N GLY A 64 -20.81 -10.05 5.57
CA GLY A 64 -21.46 -8.77 5.82
C GLY A 64 -20.75 -7.60 5.14
N PRO A 65 -19.47 -7.36 5.46
CA PRO A 65 -18.65 -6.34 4.80
C PRO A 65 -18.63 -6.43 3.27
N ALA A 66 -18.45 -7.62 2.70
CA ALA A 66 -18.46 -7.82 1.24
C ALA A 66 -19.80 -7.44 0.63
N LYS A 67 -20.91 -7.81 1.26
CA LYS A 67 -22.27 -7.46 0.84
C LYS A 67 -22.51 -5.95 0.88
N GLU A 68 -22.08 -5.27 1.95
CA GLU A 68 -22.23 -3.82 2.10
C GLU A 68 -21.41 -3.05 1.06
N LEU A 69 -20.17 -3.49 0.82
CA LEU A 69 -19.32 -2.95 -0.23
C LEU A 69 -19.96 -3.14 -1.61
N LEU A 70 -20.47 -4.33 -1.92
CA LEU A 70 -21.12 -4.63 -3.19
C LEU A 70 -22.36 -3.76 -3.42
N ILE A 71 -23.22 -3.61 -2.41
CA ILE A 71 -24.41 -2.76 -2.48
C ILE A 71 -24.03 -1.30 -2.75
N SER A 72 -23.03 -0.80 -2.02
CA SER A 72 -22.53 0.57 -2.18
C SER A 72 -21.96 0.79 -3.59
N LEU A 73 -21.15 -0.16 -4.05
CA LEU A 73 -20.51 -0.15 -5.35
C LEU A 73 -21.53 -0.09 -6.50
N VAL A 74 -22.51 -0.98 -6.53
CA VAL A 74 -23.48 -1.00 -7.64
C VAL A 74 -24.40 0.24 -7.64
N LYS A 75 -24.70 0.80 -6.46
CA LYS A 75 -25.45 2.07 -6.35
C LYS A 75 -24.66 3.25 -6.91
N GLN A 76 -23.36 3.35 -6.59
CA GLN A 76 -22.46 4.36 -7.17
C GLN A 76 -22.40 4.27 -8.70
N HIS A 77 -22.63 3.07 -9.25
CA HIS A 77 -22.63 2.81 -10.69
C HIS A 77 -24.03 2.81 -11.34
N GLY A 78 -25.03 3.40 -10.68
CA GLY A 78 -26.33 3.73 -11.29
C GLY A 78 -27.48 2.78 -11.00
N VAL A 79 -27.28 1.75 -10.19
CA VAL A 79 -28.38 0.89 -9.69
C VAL A 79 -29.21 1.68 -8.69
N LYS A 80 -30.52 1.77 -8.94
CA LYS A 80 -31.50 2.46 -8.07
C LYS A 80 -32.28 1.50 -7.19
N LYS A 81 -32.57 0.29 -7.70
CA LYS A 81 -33.37 -0.72 -7.00
C LYS A 81 -32.58 -2.02 -6.86
N ILE A 82 -32.48 -2.52 -5.63
CA ILE A 82 -31.91 -3.83 -5.32
C ILE A 82 -33.01 -4.64 -4.64
N SER A 83 -33.43 -5.73 -5.26
CA SER A 83 -34.37 -6.69 -4.67
C SER A 83 -33.65 -7.95 -4.20
N THR A 84 -34.16 -8.60 -3.17
CA THR A 84 -33.68 -9.91 -2.67
C THR A 84 -34.63 -11.03 -3.09
N GLY A 85 -34.10 -12.25 -3.29
CA GLY A 85 -34.89 -13.45 -3.60
C GLY A 85 -34.86 -13.91 -5.07
N PRO A 86 -35.57 -15.01 -5.42
CA PRO A 86 -35.58 -15.56 -6.77
C PRO A 86 -36.47 -14.72 -7.70
N GLN A 87 -35.93 -13.62 -8.21
CA GLN A 87 -36.61 -12.77 -9.19
C GLN A 87 -36.00 -12.91 -10.59
N ARG A 88 -36.81 -12.62 -11.62
CA ARG A 88 -36.35 -12.44 -13.01
C ARG A 88 -35.64 -11.09 -13.13
N GLY A 89 -34.43 -11.06 -13.67
CA GLY A 89 -33.66 -9.83 -13.87
C GLY A 89 -32.16 -10.10 -13.95
N PHE A 90 -31.35 -9.03 -13.90
CA PHE A 90 -29.89 -9.14 -13.79
C PHE A 90 -29.51 -9.55 -12.36
N VAL A 91 -28.95 -10.74 -12.21
CA VAL A 91 -28.67 -11.35 -10.91
C VAL A 91 -27.23 -11.05 -10.50
N ILE A 92 -27.03 -10.59 -9.26
CA ILE A 92 -25.73 -10.51 -8.62
C ILE A 92 -25.75 -11.52 -7.47
N ARG A 93 -24.90 -12.54 -7.54
CA ARG A 93 -24.77 -13.58 -6.52
C ARG A 93 -23.47 -13.39 -5.74
N LEU A 94 -23.56 -13.46 -4.42
CA LEU A 94 -22.45 -13.38 -3.50
C LEU A 94 -22.57 -14.51 -2.46
N SER A 95 -21.66 -15.48 -2.51
CA SER A 95 -21.72 -16.71 -1.70
C SER A 95 -20.31 -17.26 -1.41
N ASN A 96 -20.20 -18.24 -0.51
CA ASN A 96 -18.99 -19.06 -0.40
C ASN A 96 -19.07 -20.34 -1.26
N GLY A 97 -17.92 -20.88 -1.64
CA GLY A 97 -17.79 -22.17 -2.31
C GLY A 97 -17.91 -22.08 -3.83
N GLY A 98 -18.70 -22.94 -4.45
CA GLY A 98 -18.85 -22.99 -5.91
C GLY A 98 -17.54 -23.33 -6.63
N ASP A 99 -17.10 -22.45 -7.52
CA ASP A 99 -15.86 -22.55 -8.30
C ASP A 99 -14.69 -21.76 -7.70
N ALA A 100 -14.84 -21.24 -6.47
CA ALA A 100 -13.77 -20.55 -5.77
C ALA A 100 -12.52 -21.47 -5.60
N PRO A 101 -11.30 -20.90 -5.65
CA PRO A 101 -10.08 -21.61 -5.30
C PRO A 101 -10.10 -22.18 -3.88
N THR A 102 -9.25 -23.18 -3.62
CA THR A 102 -9.15 -23.81 -2.30
C THR A 102 -8.30 -23.01 -1.30
N GLN A 103 -7.45 -22.11 -1.81
CA GLN A 103 -6.61 -21.20 -1.05
C GLN A 103 -7.45 -20.25 -0.22
N ALA A 104 -7.02 -19.98 1.03
CA ALA A 104 -7.61 -18.95 1.88
C ALA A 104 -7.61 -17.59 1.15
N GLU A 105 -8.63 -16.77 1.42
CA GLU A 105 -8.84 -15.47 0.75
C GLU A 105 -9.06 -15.57 -0.79
N GLY A 106 -9.09 -16.79 -1.35
CA GLY A 106 -9.30 -17.03 -2.76
C GLY A 106 -10.75 -16.78 -3.18
N TYR A 107 -10.95 -16.38 -4.44
CA TYR A 107 -12.27 -16.15 -4.99
C TYR A 107 -12.34 -16.45 -6.50
N SER A 108 -13.56 -16.67 -6.96
CA SER A 108 -13.92 -16.60 -8.38
C SER A 108 -14.89 -15.43 -8.60
N LEU A 109 -14.78 -14.80 -9.76
CA LEU A 109 -15.67 -13.75 -10.21
C LEU A 109 -15.99 -13.98 -11.68
N ALA A 110 -17.28 -13.96 -12.03
CA ALA A 110 -17.74 -14.02 -13.41
C ALA A 110 -18.73 -12.90 -13.71
N VAL A 111 -18.48 -12.14 -14.77
CA VAL A 111 -19.39 -11.12 -15.32
C VAL A 111 -19.92 -11.61 -16.66
N ARG A 112 -21.22 -11.92 -16.72
CA ARG A 112 -21.91 -12.44 -17.91
C ARG A 112 -23.20 -11.66 -18.18
N ARG A 113 -23.80 -11.88 -19.35
CA ARG A 113 -25.02 -11.15 -19.78
C ARG A 113 -26.19 -11.31 -18.82
N ASP A 114 -26.28 -12.45 -18.15
CA ASP A 114 -27.33 -12.80 -17.20
C ASP A 114 -27.03 -12.37 -15.75
N GLY A 115 -25.78 -12.02 -15.42
CA GLY A 115 -25.44 -11.59 -14.08
C GLY A 115 -23.97 -11.49 -13.73
N VAL A 116 -23.72 -11.17 -12.46
CA VAL A 116 -22.41 -11.24 -11.80
C VAL A 116 -22.45 -12.34 -10.75
N THR A 117 -21.46 -13.21 -10.72
CA THR A 117 -21.27 -14.19 -9.62
C THR A 117 -19.92 -13.93 -8.96
N ILE A 118 -19.92 -13.85 -7.64
CA ILE A 118 -18.72 -13.82 -6.80
C ILE A 118 -18.83 -14.98 -5.83
N ASN A 119 -17.87 -15.90 -5.88
CA ASN A 119 -17.74 -16.94 -4.88
C ASN A 119 -16.41 -16.79 -4.13
N GLY A 120 -16.46 -16.66 -2.81
CA GLY A 120 -15.27 -16.68 -1.96
C GLY A 120 -14.98 -18.07 -1.42
N ARG A 121 -13.72 -18.35 -1.11
CA ARG A 121 -13.35 -19.46 -0.22
C ARG A 121 -13.88 -19.21 1.20
N ASP A 122 -13.80 -17.96 1.62
CA ASP A 122 -14.18 -17.40 2.91
C ASP A 122 -14.70 -15.96 2.72
N GLY A 123 -15.03 -15.28 3.82
CA GLY A 123 -15.54 -13.91 3.76
C GLY A 123 -14.55 -12.89 3.18
N ALA A 124 -13.25 -13.07 3.44
CA ALA A 124 -12.22 -12.22 2.85
C ALA A 124 -12.13 -12.42 1.33
N GLY A 125 -12.24 -13.66 0.84
CA GLY A 125 -12.34 -13.96 -0.59
C GLY A 125 -13.55 -13.29 -1.25
N GLN A 126 -14.72 -13.31 -0.60
CA GLN A 126 -15.89 -12.56 -1.08
C GLN A 126 -15.59 -11.06 -1.19
N TYR A 127 -15.01 -10.47 -0.14
CA TYR A 127 -14.67 -9.06 -0.09
C TYR A 127 -13.67 -8.67 -1.20
N TYR A 128 -12.60 -9.44 -1.38
CA TYR A 128 -11.62 -9.21 -2.43
C TYR A 128 -12.17 -9.43 -3.84
N GLY A 129 -13.12 -10.36 -4.02
CA GLY A 129 -13.86 -10.50 -5.27
C GLY A 129 -14.68 -9.25 -5.63
N VAL A 130 -15.28 -8.60 -4.63
CA VAL A 130 -15.96 -7.31 -4.82
C VAL A 130 -14.96 -6.19 -5.14
N GLN A 131 -13.77 -6.20 -4.52
CA GLN A 131 -12.70 -5.24 -4.86
C GLN A 131 -12.19 -5.38 -6.30
N THR A 132 -12.16 -6.60 -6.83
CA THR A 132 -11.87 -6.81 -8.26
C THR A 132 -13.03 -6.37 -9.14
N LEU A 133 -14.28 -6.66 -8.78
CA LEU A 133 -15.45 -6.16 -9.50
C LEU A 133 -15.44 -4.62 -9.63
N ARG A 134 -15.04 -3.90 -8.57
CA ARG A 134 -14.90 -2.43 -8.57
C ARG A 134 -14.03 -1.91 -9.70
N GLN A 135 -12.97 -2.64 -10.07
CA GLN A 135 -12.02 -2.23 -11.11
C GLN A 135 -12.49 -2.56 -12.53
N LEU A 136 -13.55 -3.36 -12.67
CA LEU A 136 -14.08 -3.79 -13.98
C LEU A 136 -15.18 -2.88 -14.51
N PHE A 137 -15.56 -1.84 -13.76
CA PHE A 137 -16.45 -0.80 -14.25
C PHE A 137 -15.72 0.11 -15.24
N ALA A 138 -16.36 0.36 -16.38
CA ALA A 138 -15.88 1.29 -17.39
C ALA A 138 -17.00 2.24 -17.82
N ARG A 139 -16.62 3.48 -18.14
CA ARG A 139 -17.56 4.45 -18.71
C ARG A 139 -18.07 3.97 -20.07
N ASN A 140 -19.38 4.07 -20.27
CA ASN A 140 -20.06 3.75 -21.53
C ASN A 140 -21.08 4.85 -21.84
N GLY A 141 -20.66 5.85 -22.63
CA GLY A 141 -21.42 7.09 -22.82
C GLY A 141 -21.64 7.82 -21.50
N HIS A 142 -22.90 8.13 -21.17
CA HIS A 142 -23.28 8.74 -19.89
C HIS A 142 -23.47 7.71 -18.75
N GLY A 143 -23.36 6.40 -19.04
CA GLY A 143 -23.57 5.33 -18.07
C GLY A 143 -22.30 4.53 -17.77
N TRP A 144 -22.51 3.35 -17.20
CA TRP A 144 -21.48 2.39 -16.83
C TRP A 144 -21.70 1.04 -17.50
N ALA A 145 -20.61 0.39 -17.88
CA ALA A 145 -20.59 -1.00 -18.29
C ALA A 145 -19.63 -1.79 -17.41
N LEU A 146 -19.97 -3.05 -17.16
CA LEU A 146 -19.08 -4.04 -16.57
C LEU A 146 -18.40 -4.83 -17.68
N ARG A 147 -17.09 -5.02 -17.57
CA ARG A 147 -16.35 -5.86 -18.51
C ARG A 147 -16.67 -7.33 -18.32
N GLY A 148 -17.01 -8.02 -19.40
CA GLY A 148 -17.33 -9.44 -19.40
C GLY A 148 -16.07 -10.28 -19.24
N VAL A 149 -15.81 -10.76 -18.02
CA VAL A 149 -14.62 -11.54 -17.67
C VAL A 149 -14.94 -12.66 -16.71
N ALA A 150 -14.08 -13.68 -16.71
CA ALA A 150 -13.95 -14.66 -15.65
C ALA A 150 -12.58 -14.51 -14.97
N VAL A 151 -12.60 -14.45 -13.64
CA VAL A 151 -11.44 -14.32 -12.76
C VAL A 151 -11.43 -15.48 -11.78
N ARG A 152 -10.25 -16.04 -11.56
CA ARG A 152 -9.99 -17.02 -10.49
C ARG A 152 -8.69 -16.62 -9.83
N ASP A 153 -8.74 -16.28 -8.55
CA ASP A 153 -7.69 -15.47 -7.93
C ASP A 153 -7.52 -15.78 -6.44
N TRP A 154 -6.29 -15.64 -5.94
CA TRP A 154 -5.88 -15.89 -4.55
C TRP A 154 -4.50 -15.25 -4.30
N PRO A 155 -4.16 -14.91 -3.04
CA PRO A 155 -2.85 -14.36 -2.73
C PRO A 155 -1.75 -15.44 -2.67
N ASN A 156 -0.54 -15.08 -3.09
CA ASN A 156 0.66 -15.91 -2.93
C ASN A 156 1.21 -15.86 -1.49
N MET A 157 1.08 -14.72 -0.81
CA MET A 157 1.52 -14.54 0.58
C MET A 157 0.34 -14.34 1.55
N ALA A 158 0.44 -14.95 2.72
CA ALA A 158 -0.62 -14.95 3.72
C ALA A 158 -0.73 -13.63 4.50
N LEU A 159 0.38 -12.93 4.72
CA LEU A 159 0.44 -11.65 5.44
C LEU A 159 0.88 -10.54 4.49
N ARG A 160 0.08 -9.47 4.36
CA ARG A 160 0.30 -8.42 3.38
C ARG A 160 -0.16 -7.08 3.95
N GLY A 161 0.69 -6.06 4.00
CA GLY A 161 0.21 -4.71 4.28
C GLY A 161 1.25 -3.76 4.81
N SER A 162 0.98 -3.13 5.95
CA SER A 162 1.76 -2.00 6.46
C SER A 162 2.03 -2.11 7.96
N ILE A 163 3.17 -1.59 8.40
CA ILE A 163 3.57 -1.44 9.80
C ILE A 163 3.88 0.02 10.09
N GLU A 164 3.16 0.65 11.04
CA GLU A 164 3.44 2.03 11.47
C GLU A 164 4.70 2.05 12.36
N GLY A 165 5.86 1.76 11.76
CA GLY A 165 7.13 1.53 12.44
C GLY A 165 8.13 2.70 12.36
N PHE A 166 7.76 3.79 11.70
CA PHE A 166 8.59 4.97 11.51
C PHE A 166 8.73 5.82 12.80
N TYR A 167 9.80 6.58 12.87
CA TYR A 167 10.09 7.57 13.91
C TYR A 167 9.55 8.96 13.56
N GLY A 168 9.20 9.73 14.59
CA GLY A 168 8.62 11.07 14.45
C GLY A 168 7.11 11.07 14.70
N PRO A 169 6.43 12.21 14.43
CA PRO A 169 5.01 12.35 14.74
C PRO A 169 4.19 11.19 14.17
N PRO A 170 3.36 10.52 15.00
CA PRO A 170 2.55 9.40 14.56
C PRO A 170 1.44 9.89 13.64
N TRP A 171 0.87 8.97 12.88
CA TRP A 171 -0.31 9.26 12.08
C TRP A 171 -1.49 9.63 12.96
N THR A 172 -2.32 10.56 12.46
CA THR A 172 -3.59 10.87 13.14
C THR A 172 -4.56 9.70 13.00
N ASN A 173 -5.60 9.68 13.84
CA ASN A 173 -6.63 8.63 13.74
C ASN A 173 -7.32 8.61 12.37
N ASP A 174 -7.52 9.77 11.75
CA ASP A 174 -8.12 9.87 10.41
C ASP A 174 -7.19 9.32 9.33
N ASP A 175 -5.88 9.50 9.47
CA ASP A 175 -4.87 8.91 8.57
C ASP A 175 -4.91 7.38 8.69
N ARG A 176 -4.92 6.86 9.93
CA ARG A 176 -5.01 5.40 10.17
C ARG A 176 -6.30 4.78 9.62
N VAL A 177 -7.43 5.48 9.73
CA VAL A 177 -8.71 5.03 9.13
C VAL A 177 -8.63 4.99 7.60
N ARG A 178 -7.97 5.97 6.97
CA ARG A 178 -7.76 5.97 5.52
C ARG A 178 -6.82 4.85 5.10
N GLN A 179 -5.71 4.67 5.80
CA GLN A 179 -4.75 3.61 5.55
C GLN A 179 -5.40 2.23 5.60
N ILE A 180 -6.17 1.94 6.65
CA ILE A 180 -6.87 0.65 6.78
C ILE A 180 -7.82 0.39 5.61
N LYS A 181 -8.54 1.42 5.15
CA LYS A 181 -9.42 1.30 3.97
C LYS A 181 -8.62 1.07 2.69
N PHE A 182 -7.50 1.77 2.54
CA PHE A 182 -6.58 1.58 1.42
C PHE A 182 -6.02 0.14 1.38
N LEU A 183 -5.64 -0.42 2.53
CA LEU A 183 -5.17 -1.80 2.62
C LEU A 183 -6.25 -2.79 2.17
N GLY A 184 -7.47 -2.67 2.71
CA GLY A 184 -8.59 -3.53 2.28
C GLY A 184 -8.94 -3.37 0.79
N GLU A 185 -8.86 -2.14 0.26
CA GLU A 185 -9.06 -1.85 -1.16
C GLU A 185 -8.03 -2.53 -2.06
N THR A 186 -6.78 -2.56 -1.63
CA THR A 186 -5.64 -3.18 -2.35
C THR A 186 -5.45 -4.65 -1.98
N LYS A 187 -6.39 -5.26 -1.24
CA LYS A 187 -6.36 -6.65 -0.78
C LYS A 187 -5.18 -7.00 0.15
N ALA A 188 -4.59 -6.00 0.78
CA ALA A 188 -3.71 -6.17 1.93
C ALA A 188 -4.56 -6.46 3.19
N ASN A 189 -4.09 -7.37 4.04
CA ASN A 189 -4.82 -7.87 5.20
C ASN A 189 -4.13 -7.60 6.54
N THR A 190 -3.00 -6.90 6.58
CA THR A 190 -2.26 -6.66 7.82
C THR A 190 -2.00 -5.17 8.03
N TYR A 191 -2.42 -4.66 9.18
CA TYR A 191 -1.99 -3.35 9.68
C TYR A 191 -1.38 -3.51 11.06
N ILE A 192 -0.08 -3.29 11.20
CA ILE A 192 0.63 -3.39 12.48
C ILE A 192 0.69 -2.02 13.14
N TYR A 193 -0.09 -1.86 14.20
CA TYR A 193 -0.09 -0.68 15.06
C TYR A 193 1.13 -0.73 15.99
N SER A 194 2.18 0.02 15.63
CA SER A 194 3.48 0.07 16.32
C SER A 194 3.97 1.51 16.51
N ALA A 195 3.04 2.47 16.61
CA ALA A 195 3.34 3.90 16.66
C ALA A 195 4.37 4.21 17.75
N LYS A 196 5.60 4.54 17.35
CA LYS A 196 6.77 4.61 18.26
C LYS A 196 6.63 5.67 19.35
N ASP A 197 5.87 6.73 19.09
CA ASP A 197 5.59 7.83 20.02
C ASP A 197 4.36 7.57 20.90
N ASP A 198 3.65 6.43 20.74
CA ASP A 198 2.64 5.99 21.70
C ASP A 198 3.34 5.40 22.95
N ALA A 199 3.33 6.18 24.03
CA ALA A 199 3.97 5.79 25.29
C ALA A 199 3.44 4.46 25.82
N TYR A 200 2.16 4.13 25.63
CA TYR A 200 1.51 2.93 26.15
C TYR A 200 1.87 1.65 25.39
N LEU A 201 2.50 1.77 24.22
CA LEU A 201 3.13 0.64 23.52
C LEU A 201 4.56 0.37 24.00
N ARG A 202 5.23 1.38 24.58
CA ARG A 202 6.68 1.32 24.83
C ARG A 202 7.07 1.84 26.21
N ALA A 203 7.18 3.16 26.42
CA ALA A 203 7.72 3.72 27.66
C ALA A 203 6.88 3.38 28.91
N GLN A 204 5.56 3.39 28.76
CA GLN A 204 4.53 3.12 29.76
C GLN A 204 3.77 1.83 29.44
N TRP A 205 4.45 0.83 28.85
CA TRP A 205 3.82 -0.40 28.38
C TRP A 205 3.05 -1.19 29.47
N ARG A 206 3.38 -0.98 30.76
CA ARG A 206 2.69 -1.61 31.89
C ARG A 206 1.37 -0.93 32.25
N ASP A 207 1.24 0.36 31.97
CA ASP A 207 0.13 1.18 32.42
C ASP A 207 -1.09 0.95 31.52
N PRO A 208 -2.32 0.85 32.03
CA PRO A 208 -3.50 0.72 31.19
C PRO A 208 -3.67 1.98 30.30
N TYR A 209 -4.25 1.80 29.12
CA TYR A 209 -4.67 2.97 28.34
C TYR A 209 -5.79 3.71 29.08
N PRO A 210 -5.82 5.06 29.00
CA PRO A 210 -7.02 5.79 29.36
C PRO A 210 -8.16 5.50 28.37
N GLN A 211 -9.39 5.75 28.79
CA GLN A 211 -10.58 5.32 28.07
C GLN A 211 -10.70 5.95 26.68
N LEU A 212 -10.29 7.21 26.52
CA LEU A 212 -10.39 7.93 25.25
C LEU A 212 -9.52 7.28 24.17
N GLU A 213 -8.30 6.86 24.54
CA GLU A 213 -7.36 6.16 23.68
C GLU A 213 -7.86 4.76 23.34
N LEU A 214 -8.47 4.05 24.30
CA LEU A 214 -9.14 2.76 24.04
C LEU A 214 -10.30 2.90 23.05
N ASP A 215 -11.12 3.97 23.17
CA ASP A 215 -12.24 4.21 22.27
C ASP A 215 -11.76 4.47 20.83
N ALA A 216 -10.66 5.22 20.68
CA ALA A 216 -10.00 5.45 19.40
C ALA A 216 -9.46 4.13 18.81
N LEU A 217 -8.76 3.32 19.60
CA LEU A 217 -8.30 1.98 19.17
C LEU A 217 -9.49 1.10 18.75
N GLY A 218 -10.58 1.12 19.51
CA GLY A 218 -11.80 0.37 19.17
C GLY A 218 -12.41 0.81 17.83
N GLN A 219 -12.34 2.10 17.49
CA GLN A 219 -12.76 2.59 16.16
C GLN A 219 -11.87 2.01 15.05
N LEU A 220 -10.54 2.00 15.24
CA LEU A 220 -9.61 1.44 14.28
C LEU A 220 -9.84 -0.07 14.08
N VAL A 221 -10.04 -0.82 15.16
CA VAL A 221 -10.34 -2.26 15.12
C VAL A 221 -11.62 -2.54 14.34
N ARG A 222 -12.71 -1.81 14.60
CA ARG A 222 -13.96 -1.94 13.82
C ARG A 222 -13.76 -1.62 12.35
N THR A 223 -12.97 -0.58 12.05
CA THR A 223 -12.64 -0.21 10.67
C THR A 223 -11.85 -1.32 9.98
N ALA A 224 -10.87 -1.91 10.66
CA ALA A 224 -10.03 -2.99 10.14
C ALA A 224 -10.87 -4.23 9.82
N ASN A 225 -11.71 -4.67 10.76
CA ASN A 225 -12.63 -5.80 10.57
C ASN A 225 -13.60 -5.57 9.39
N ALA A 226 -14.12 -4.35 9.21
CA ALA A 226 -15.00 -4.02 8.10
C ALA A 226 -14.29 -3.99 6.73
N ASN A 227 -12.95 -4.04 6.70
CA ASN A 227 -12.15 -4.01 5.48
C ASN A 227 -11.34 -5.31 5.28
N HIS A 228 -11.59 -6.34 6.10
CA HIS A 228 -10.81 -7.59 6.13
C HIS A 228 -9.31 -7.36 6.35
N VAL A 229 -8.98 -6.37 7.18
CA VAL A 229 -7.62 -6.08 7.65
C VAL A 229 -7.49 -6.52 9.11
N ASP A 230 -6.50 -7.35 9.39
CA ASP A 230 -6.07 -7.72 10.72
C ASP A 230 -5.34 -6.55 11.38
N PHE A 231 -6.00 -5.91 12.33
CA PHE A 231 -5.37 -4.96 13.23
C PHE A 231 -4.43 -5.71 14.19
N THR A 232 -3.12 -5.61 13.98
CA THR A 232 -2.10 -6.23 14.80
C THR A 232 -1.59 -5.25 15.82
N TYR A 233 -1.85 -5.51 17.10
CA TYR A 233 -1.38 -4.66 18.20
C TYR A 233 0.04 -5.05 18.61
N ALA A 234 1.02 -4.16 18.40
CA ALA A 234 2.42 -4.40 18.70
C ALA A 234 2.85 -3.73 20.02
N LEU A 235 3.14 -4.52 21.05
CA LEU A 235 3.61 -4.03 22.34
C LEU A 235 5.13 -4.21 22.43
N SER A 236 5.88 -3.12 22.65
CA SER A 236 7.34 -3.09 22.70
C SER A 236 7.86 -2.94 24.15
N PRO A 237 7.78 -3.98 25.02
CA PRO A 237 8.12 -3.84 26.43
C PRO A 237 9.63 -3.81 26.71
N GLY A 238 10.46 -4.08 25.69
CA GLY A 238 11.88 -4.36 25.80
C GLY A 238 12.73 -3.27 26.48
N VAL A 239 12.27 -2.02 26.47
CA VAL A 239 12.98 -0.88 27.10
C VAL A 239 13.11 -0.99 28.63
N SER A 240 12.23 -1.76 29.28
CA SER A 240 12.23 -1.86 30.74
C SER A 240 11.70 -3.18 31.29
N ILE A 241 11.34 -4.15 30.44
CA ILE A 241 10.84 -5.46 30.88
C ILE A 241 11.92 -6.23 31.65
N CYS A 242 11.51 -6.88 32.73
CA CYS A 242 12.22 -7.93 33.43
C CYS A 242 11.58 -9.26 33.01
N PHE A 243 12.22 -10.01 32.10
CA PHE A 243 11.65 -11.22 31.51
C PHE A 243 11.32 -12.29 32.55
N SER A 244 12.10 -12.36 33.63
CA SER A 244 11.91 -13.29 34.74
C SER A 244 10.82 -12.85 35.74
N SER A 245 10.19 -11.68 35.56
CA SER A 245 9.22 -11.13 36.50
C SER A 245 7.79 -11.59 36.16
N PRO A 246 7.12 -12.37 37.03
CA PRO A 246 5.72 -12.75 36.79
C PRO A 246 4.78 -11.55 36.71
N ARG A 247 5.12 -10.44 37.36
CA ARG A 247 4.34 -9.19 37.29
C ARG A 247 4.41 -8.56 35.90
N ASP A 248 5.57 -8.62 35.25
CA ASP A 248 5.73 -8.07 33.90
C ASP A 248 5.05 -8.94 32.85
N VAL A 249 5.15 -10.28 32.99
CA VAL A 249 4.38 -11.22 32.16
C VAL A 249 2.88 -10.96 32.30
N ALA A 250 2.39 -10.77 33.53
CA ALA A 250 0.98 -10.43 33.79
C ALA A 250 0.57 -9.09 33.17
N ALA A 251 1.45 -8.08 33.18
CA ALA A 251 1.20 -6.78 32.56
C ALA A 251 1.07 -6.89 31.03
N VAL A 252 1.92 -7.71 30.37
CA VAL A 252 1.78 -7.99 28.93
C VAL A 252 0.41 -8.63 28.63
N LYS A 253 0.02 -9.66 29.39
CA LYS A 253 -1.28 -10.33 29.22
C LYS A 253 -2.44 -9.37 29.46
N ALA A 254 -2.37 -8.52 30.49
CA ALA A 254 -3.41 -7.54 30.79
C ALA A 254 -3.58 -6.50 29.66
N LYS A 255 -2.47 -6.03 29.08
CA LYS A 255 -2.50 -5.15 27.89
C LYS A 255 -3.15 -5.82 26.70
N PHE A 256 -2.76 -7.06 26.41
CA PHE A 256 -3.34 -7.83 25.30
C PHE A 256 -4.82 -8.10 25.52
N GLN A 257 -5.23 -8.43 26.75
CA GLN A 257 -6.64 -8.62 27.11
C GLN A 257 -7.46 -7.36 26.83
N ALA A 258 -6.99 -6.19 27.27
CA ALA A 258 -7.72 -4.94 27.12
C ALA A 258 -8.08 -4.63 25.67
N VAL A 259 -7.17 -4.90 24.72
CA VAL A 259 -7.44 -4.68 23.29
C VAL A 259 -8.10 -5.89 22.61
N TYR A 260 -7.92 -7.11 23.13
CA TYR A 260 -8.69 -8.28 22.73
C TYR A 260 -10.20 -8.04 22.94
N ASP A 261 -10.56 -7.44 24.07
CA ASP A 261 -11.94 -7.09 24.41
C ASP A 261 -12.53 -6.03 23.46
N LEU A 262 -11.69 -5.22 22.80
CA LEU A 262 -12.09 -4.30 21.73
C LEU A 262 -12.27 -4.99 20.36
N GLY A 263 -11.86 -6.25 20.24
CA GLY A 263 -11.93 -7.04 19.01
C GLY A 263 -10.59 -7.31 18.32
N VAL A 264 -9.44 -6.94 18.92
CA VAL A 264 -8.12 -7.29 18.37
C VAL A 264 -7.93 -8.80 18.42
N ARG A 265 -7.43 -9.39 17.32
CA ARG A 265 -7.14 -10.82 17.21
C ARG A 265 -5.72 -11.13 16.72
N SER A 266 -4.92 -10.11 16.44
CA SER A 266 -3.52 -10.25 16.05
C SER A 266 -2.64 -9.45 17.00
N PHE A 267 -1.55 -10.04 17.47
CA PHE A 267 -0.67 -9.44 18.47
C PHE A 267 0.80 -9.59 18.06
N SER A 268 1.61 -8.61 18.44
CA SER A 268 3.06 -8.67 18.29
C SER A 268 3.80 -8.24 19.55
N LEU A 269 4.93 -8.91 19.82
CA LEU A 269 5.92 -8.52 20.83
C LEU A 269 7.26 -8.24 20.16
N PRO A 270 7.46 -7.04 19.59
CA PRO A 270 8.75 -6.64 19.04
C PRO A 270 9.80 -6.34 20.14
N PHE A 271 11.03 -6.77 19.85
CA PHE A 271 12.25 -6.56 20.61
C PHE A 271 13.34 -5.90 19.75
N ASP A 272 12.93 -5.10 18.76
CA ASP A 272 13.80 -4.20 18.01
C ASP A 272 14.31 -3.07 18.92
N ASP A 273 15.48 -2.51 18.56
CA ASP A 273 16.06 -1.32 19.18
C ASP A 273 16.21 -1.38 20.71
N ILE A 274 16.54 -2.56 21.24
CA ILE A 274 16.90 -2.80 22.64
C ILE A 274 18.30 -3.41 22.77
N SER A 275 18.89 -3.24 23.95
CA SER A 275 20.20 -3.80 24.27
C SER A 275 20.05 -5.19 24.89
N TYR A 276 20.82 -6.16 24.42
CA TYR A 276 21.04 -7.44 25.09
C TYR A 276 22.37 -7.48 25.88
N THR A 277 23.10 -6.36 25.96
CA THR A 277 24.39 -6.29 26.66
C THR A 277 24.26 -5.88 28.13
N LYS A 278 23.03 -5.60 28.57
CA LYS A 278 22.66 -5.32 29.96
C LYS A 278 21.26 -5.87 30.25
N TRP A 279 21.01 -6.21 31.51
CA TRP A 279 19.67 -6.55 31.98
C TRP A 279 18.96 -5.33 32.54
N ASN A 280 17.63 -5.32 32.44
CA ASN A 280 16.78 -4.30 33.07
C ASN A 280 16.53 -4.58 34.56
N CYS A 281 16.80 -5.81 35.02
CA CYS A 281 16.63 -6.22 36.40
C CYS A 281 17.64 -7.30 36.81
N ALA A 282 17.88 -7.44 38.12
CA ALA A 282 18.74 -8.50 38.66
C ALA A 282 18.13 -9.91 38.51
N GLY A 283 16.80 -10.01 38.38
CA GLY A 283 16.09 -11.28 38.18
C GLY A 283 16.49 -11.98 36.89
N ASP A 284 16.63 -11.23 35.79
CA ASP A 284 17.05 -11.79 34.50
C ASP A 284 18.48 -12.32 34.56
N GLN A 285 19.37 -11.69 35.34
CA GLN A 285 20.71 -12.20 35.56
C GLN A 285 20.71 -13.56 36.28
N ALA A 286 19.83 -13.72 37.27
CA ALA A 286 19.70 -14.99 38.00
C ALA A 286 19.04 -16.08 37.14
N ALA A 287 18.06 -15.72 36.30
CA ALA A 287 17.29 -16.66 35.48
C ALA A 287 18.03 -17.09 34.19
N PHE A 288 18.71 -16.16 33.53
CA PHE A 288 19.29 -16.38 32.19
C PHE A 288 20.82 -16.27 32.14
N GLY A 289 21.46 -15.85 33.24
CA GLY A 289 22.90 -15.68 33.35
C GLY A 289 23.38 -14.28 32.95
N ALA A 290 24.66 -14.14 32.62
CA ALA A 290 25.24 -12.88 32.18
C ALA A 290 24.59 -12.41 30.85
N PRO A 291 24.38 -11.08 30.66
CA PRO A 291 23.76 -10.56 29.44
C PRO A 291 24.65 -10.86 28.23
N GLY A 292 24.01 -11.22 27.12
CA GLY A 292 24.64 -11.59 25.86
C GLY A 292 23.65 -12.25 24.91
N GLN A 293 24.09 -12.50 23.67
CA GLN A 293 23.23 -12.99 22.58
C GLN A 293 22.40 -14.23 22.98
N ALA A 294 23.04 -15.29 23.46
CA ALA A 294 22.33 -16.52 23.83
C ALA A 294 21.37 -16.32 25.02
N ALA A 295 21.77 -15.55 26.04
CA ALA A 295 20.93 -15.33 27.22
C ALA A 295 19.69 -14.48 26.88
N ALA A 296 19.85 -13.44 26.05
CA ALA A 296 18.74 -12.64 25.58
C ALA A 296 17.79 -13.42 24.66
N GLY A 297 18.33 -14.28 23.79
CA GLY A 297 17.52 -15.20 22.99
C GLY A 297 16.66 -16.11 23.86
N LYS A 298 17.23 -16.70 24.93
CA LYS A 298 16.49 -17.51 25.91
C LYS A 298 15.39 -16.73 26.61
N ALA A 299 15.70 -15.52 27.08
CA ALA A 299 14.74 -14.67 27.80
C ALA A 299 13.53 -14.30 26.93
N GLN A 300 13.78 -13.87 25.70
CA GLN A 300 12.71 -13.50 24.76
C GLN A 300 11.89 -14.71 24.31
N VAL A 301 12.53 -15.84 24.00
CA VAL A 301 11.83 -17.09 23.68
C VAL A 301 10.94 -17.53 24.85
N SER A 302 11.44 -17.45 26.09
CA SER A 302 10.64 -17.81 27.27
C SER A 302 9.37 -16.98 27.37
N LEU A 303 9.44 -15.66 27.16
CA LEU A 303 8.27 -14.79 27.19
C LEU A 303 7.33 -15.05 26.01
N LEU A 304 7.87 -15.18 24.80
CA LEU A 304 7.06 -15.44 23.60
C LEU A 304 6.30 -16.77 23.71
N ASN A 305 6.94 -17.83 24.20
CA ASN A 305 6.30 -19.13 24.42
C ASN A 305 5.25 -19.06 25.53
N GLU A 306 5.53 -18.34 26.63
CA GLU A 306 4.57 -18.12 27.72
C GLU A 306 3.31 -17.39 27.24
N ILE A 307 3.45 -16.36 26.41
CA ILE A 307 2.31 -15.64 25.83
C ILE A 307 1.59 -16.49 24.77
N THR A 308 2.32 -17.29 24.01
CA THR A 308 1.72 -18.20 23.02
C THR A 308 0.85 -19.25 23.71
N GLU A 309 1.36 -19.90 24.75
CA GLU A 309 0.64 -20.95 25.48
C GLU A 309 -0.53 -20.39 26.28
N ASN A 310 -0.28 -19.34 27.07
CA ASN A 310 -1.22 -18.90 28.09
C ASN A 310 -2.07 -17.69 27.70
N PHE A 311 -1.93 -17.17 26.48
CA PHE A 311 -2.81 -16.16 25.92
C PHE A 311 -3.29 -16.55 24.51
N VAL A 312 -2.39 -16.78 23.55
CA VAL A 312 -2.81 -17.03 22.16
C VAL A 312 -3.66 -18.30 22.03
N ARG A 313 -3.24 -19.43 22.62
CA ARG A 313 -3.99 -20.70 22.54
C ARG A 313 -5.28 -20.71 23.37
N THR A 314 -5.40 -19.81 24.35
CA THR A 314 -6.54 -19.77 25.28
C THR A 314 -7.62 -18.76 24.87
N HIS A 315 -7.40 -17.99 23.80
CA HIS A 315 -8.32 -16.95 23.34
C HIS A 315 -8.84 -17.23 21.92
N ASP A 316 -10.17 -17.21 21.79
CA ASP A 316 -10.84 -17.54 20.54
C ASP A 316 -10.50 -16.58 19.40
N GLY A 317 -10.09 -17.16 18.28
CA GLY A 317 -9.80 -16.43 17.04
C GLY A 317 -8.48 -15.67 17.06
N VAL A 318 -7.65 -15.79 18.10
CA VAL A 318 -6.32 -15.15 18.12
C VAL A 318 -5.39 -15.84 17.12
N ARG A 319 -4.76 -15.04 16.27
CA ARG A 319 -3.80 -15.48 15.25
C ARG A 319 -2.43 -15.77 15.88
N PRO A 320 -1.54 -16.51 15.18
CA PRO A 320 -0.20 -16.76 15.69
C PRO A 320 0.54 -15.48 16.08
N LEU A 321 1.20 -15.50 17.23
CA LEU A 321 1.95 -14.37 17.77
C LEU A 321 3.05 -13.95 16.78
N GLN A 322 3.21 -12.65 16.58
CA GLN A 322 4.30 -12.09 15.80
C GLN A 322 5.41 -11.54 16.71
N THR A 323 6.65 -11.59 16.26
CA THR A 323 7.78 -10.97 16.97
C THR A 323 8.76 -10.33 16.00
N VAL A 324 9.39 -9.25 16.44
CA VAL A 324 10.58 -8.67 15.80
C VAL A 324 11.75 -8.98 16.71
N PRO A 325 12.69 -9.85 16.32
CA PRO A 325 13.85 -10.16 17.15
C PRO A 325 14.77 -8.95 17.34
N THR A 326 15.66 -8.97 18.33
CA THR A 326 16.69 -7.93 18.48
C THR A 326 17.71 -7.95 17.35
N GLU A 327 18.06 -9.14 16.87
CA GLU A 327 18.80 -9.31 15.62
C GLU A 327 17.78 -9.53 14.50
N TYR A 328 17.28 -8.44 13.90
CA TYR A 328 16.21 -8.45 12.89
C TYR A 328 16.68 -8.25 11.44
N SER A 329 17.96 -8.00 11.22
CA SER A 329 18.55 -7.86 9.89
C SER A 329 19.60 -8.94 9.63
N ASP A 330 20.19 -8.89 8.44
CA ASP A 330 21.29 -9.75 7.97
C ASP A 330 20.94 -11.24 7.82
N LEU A 331 21.90 -12.01 7.32
CA LEU A 331 21.77 -13.46 7.03
C LEU A 331 22.67 -14.32 7.92
N LYS A 332 23.37 -13.73 8.88
CA LYS A 332 24.35 -14.42 9.71
C LYS A 332 23.62 -15.21 10.79
N ASP A 333 24.10 -16.42 11.06
CA ASP A 333 23.70 -17.15 12.27
C ASP A 333 24.39 -16.56 13.50
N SER A 334 23.77 -16.73 14.66
CA SER A 334 24.28 -16.26 15.94
C SER A 334 23.77 -17.13 17.08
N PRO A 335 24.41 -17.08 18.27
CA PRO A 335 23.86 -17.72 19.46
C PRO A 335 22.44 -17.23 19.82
N TYR A 336 22.10 -15.98 19.47
CA TYR A 336 20.75 -15.44 19.68
C TYR A 336 19.75 -16.10 18.71
N LYS A 337 20.04 -16.09 17.40
CA LYS A 337 19.16 -16.69 16.37
C LYS A 337 19.03 -18.21 16.52
N THR A 338 20.08 -18.88 17.00
CA THR A 338 20.04 -20.31 17.39
C THR A 338 19.00 -20.58 18.48
N GLN A 339 18.88 -19.71 19.50
CA GLN A 339 17.85 -19.91 20.53
C GLN A 339 16.43 -19.81 19.95
N LEU A 340 16.18 -18.84 19.06
CA LEU A 340 14.90 -18.71 18.39
C LEU A 340 14.62 -19.94 17.50
N ARG A 341 15.59 -20.36 16.69
CA ARG A 341 15.46 -21.53 15.80
C ARG A 341 15.09 -22.80 16.56
N GLU A 342 15.76 -23.07 17.67
CA GLU A 342 15.65 -24.35 18.38
C GLU A 342 14.53 -24.39 19.42
N ASN A 343 14.14 -23.25 20.00
CA ASN A 343 13.30 -23.21 21.20
C ASN A 343 12.04 -22.35 21.07
N LEU A 344 11.94 -21.46 20.08
CA LEU A 344 10.74 -20.65 19.88
C LEU A 344 9.61 -21.54 19.33
N ASP A 345 8.42 -21.39 19.90
CA ASP A 345 7.22 -22.08 19.45
C ASP A 345 7.08 -21.98 17.91
N PRO A 346 6.87 -23.10 17.20
CA PRO A 346 6.92 -23.13 15.74
C PRO A 346 5.79 -22.32 15.08
N SER A 347 4.74 -21.95 15.83
CA SER A 347 3.67 -21.09 15.32
C SER A 347 4.05 -19.61 15.30
N VAL A 348 5.02 -19.18 16.11
CA VAL A 348 5.39 -17.76 16.21
C VAL A 348 6.02 -17.27 14.91
N VAL A 349 5.46 -16.19 14.37
CA VAL A 349 5.91 -15.53 13.14
C VAL A 349 7.05 -14.57 13.47
N VAL A 350 8.20 -14.76 12.85
CA VAL A 350 9.41 -13.95 13.08
C VAL A 350 9.61 -12.97 11.94
N GLN A 351 9.73 -11.69 12.27
CA GLN A 351 10.00 -10.63 11.30
C GLN A 351 11.51 -10.46 11.02
N TRP A 352 11.82 -10.02 9.81
CA TRP A 352 13.17 -9.77 9.33
C TRP A 352 13.15 -8.59 8.35
N THR A 353 14.18 -7.74 8.33
CA THR A 353 14.19 -6.53 7.48
C THR A 353 14.93 -6.68 6.16
N GLY A 354 15.60 -7.81 5.93
CA GLY A 354 16.51 -7.98 4.80
C GLY A 354 17.96 -8.14 5.21
N THR A 355 18.84 -8.17 4.20
CA THR A 355 20.30 -8.24 4.40
C THR A 355 20.88 -7.04 5.16
N ALA A 356 20.10 -5.97 5.28
CA ALA A 356 20.35 -4.79 6.10
C ALA A 356 19.03 -4.30 6.71
N VAL A 357 19.09 -3.24 7.51
CA VAL A 357 17.88 -2.54 8.00
C VAL A 357 17.09 -1.98 6.82
N VAL A 358 17.75 -1.31 5.88
CA VAL A 358 17.18 -0.89 4.59
C VAL A 358 17.95 -1.63 3.50
N PRO A 359 17.47 -2.80 3.04
CA PRO A 359 18.20 -3.59 2.04
C PRO A 359 17.95 -3.05 0.62
N PRO A 360 18.98 -3.01 -0.25
CA PRO A 360 18.80 -2.56 -1.64
C PRO A 360 17.97 -3.55 -2.47
N SER A 361 17.95 -4.82 -2.10
CA SER A 361 17.19 -5.89 -2.74
C SER A 361 16.89 -7.00 -1.73
N VAL A 362 15.96 -7.88 -2.07
CA VAL A 362 15.76 -9.18 -1.39
C VAL A 362 15.62 -10.26 -2.45
N THR A 363 16.53 -11.23 -2.45
CA THR A 363 16.52 -12.36 -3.40
C THR A 363 15.90 -13.62 -2.81
N ASN A 364 15.55 -14.57 -3.66
CA ASN A 364 15.05 -15.88 -3.26
C ASN A 364 16.09 -16.65 -2.43
N ASP A 365 17.38 -16.60 -2.81
CA ASP A 365 18.47 -17.25 -2.09
C ASP A 365 18.65 -16.66 -0.68
N GLU A 366 18.59 -15.33 -0.56
CA GLU A 366 18.67 -14.63 0.74
C GLU A 366 17.48 -14.99 1.63
N ALA A 367 16.27 -15.04 1.07
CA ALA A 367 15.06 -15.43 1.78
C ALA A 367 15.08 -16.90 2.23
N GLN A 368 15.63 -17.81 1.40
CA GLN A 368 15.85 -19.20 1.78
C GLN A 368 16.89 -19.33 2.90
N GLN A 369 17.99 -18.59 2.79
CA GLN A 369 19.06 -18.60 3.78
C GLN A 369 18.55 -18.12 5.14
N VAL A 370 17.89 -16.96 5.20
CA VAL A 370 17.38 -16.44 6.48
C VAL A 370 16.32 -17.36 7.08
N SER A 371 15.48 -17.99 6.24
CA SER A 371 14.50 -18.97 6.71
C SER A 371 15.19 -20.20 7.34
N THR A 372 16.34 -20.60 6.81
CA THR A 372 17.17 -21.66 7.40
C THR A 372 17.77 -21.22 8.74
N VAL A 373 18.27 -19.97 8.82
CA VAL A 373 18.85 -19.40 10.05
C VAL A 373 17.84 -19.39 11.20
N TYR A 374 16.59 -18.98 10.96
CA TYR A 374 15.52 -18.99 11.97
C TYR A 374 14.76 -20.33 12.07
N GLY A 375 15.04 -21.29 11.19
CA GLY A 375 14.35 -22.58 11.10
C GLY A 375 12.87 -22.49 10.72
N ARG A 376 12.45 -21.41 10.07
CA ARG A 376 11.06 -21.12 9.67
C ARG A 376 11.04 -20.05 8.59
N LYS A 377 9.97 -20.01 7.78
CA LYS A 377 9.71 -18.86 6.91
C LYS A 377 9.64 -17.58 7.76
N VAL A 378 10.24 -16.50 7.27
CA VAL A 378 10.20 -15.18 7.93
C VAL A 378 9.15 -14.28 7.31
N PHE A 379 8.75 -13.25 8.04
CA PHE A 379 7.85 -12.20 7.60
C PHE A 379 8.66 -10.93 7.33
N LEU A 380 8.67 -10.44 6.08
CA LEU A 380 9.50 -9.29 5.73
C LEU A 380 8.90 -7.99 6.27
N TRP A 381 9.62 -7.32 7.17
CA TRP A 381 9.45 -5.90 7.45
C TRP A 381 10.27 -5.14 6.42
N ASP A 382 9.62 -4.60 5.40
CA ASP A 382 10.30 -3.90 4.33
C ASP A 382 10.41 -2.40 4.66
N ASN A 383 11.63 -1.91 4.91
CA ASN A 383 11.88 -0.49 5.20
C ASN A 383 11.85 0.38 3.94
N TYR A 384 10.70 0.38 3.27
CA TYR A 384 10.36 1.27 2.17
C TYR A 384 8.83 1.44 2.11
N PRO A 385 8.29 2.67 1.97
CA PRO A 385 8.97 3.93 1.64
C PRO A 385 9.41 4.80 2.83
N VAL A 386 9.61 4.26 4.03
CA VAL A 386 10.00 5.05 5.22
C VAL A 386 11.07 6.12 4.95
N ASN A 387 10.86 7.34 5.44
CA ASN A 387 11.74 8.49 5.22
C ASN A 387 12.32 9.08 6.52
N ASP A 388 12.45 8.27 7.56
CA ASP A 388 12.87 8.66 8.91
C ASP A 388 14.37 8.38 9.19
N TYR A 389 15.20 8.30 8.16
CA TYR A 389 16.64 8.08 8.29
C TYR A 389 17.42 9.17 7.53
N GLU A 390 18.71 9.31 7.82
CA GLU A 390 19.47 10.52 7.42
C GLU A 390 19.49 10.72 5.89
N GLN A 391 19.66 9.63 5.14
CA GLN A 391 19.73 9.63 3.69
C GLN A 391 18.39 9.96 3.02
N SER A 392 17.26 9.85 3.73
CA SER A 392 15.92 10.24 3.25
C SER A 392 15.49 11.62 3.73
N ALA A 393 16.30 12.32 4.54
CA ALA A 393 15.95 13.62 5.10
C ALA A 393 15.60 14.64 4.01
N GLY A 394 14.42 15.26 4.13
CA GLY A 394 13.92 16.28 3.20
C GLY A 394 13.26 15.74 1.93
N ARG A 395 13.11 14.42 1.77
CA ARG A 395 12.58 13.79 0.55
C ARG A 395 11.22 13.11 0.78
N LEU A 396 10.38 13.11 -0.26
CA LEU A 396 9.33 12.10 -0.40
C LEU A 396 9.90 10.95 -1.22
N LEU A 397 9.47 9.73 -0.94
CA LEU A 397 9.92 8.54 -1.64
C LEU A 397 8.74 7.96 -2.42
N LEU A 398 8.63 8.33 -3.70
CA LEU A 398 7.51 7.97 -4.58
C LEU A 398 7.89 6.98 -5.69
N ALA A 399 9.07 6.36 -5.61
CA ALA A 399 9.48 5.31 -6.52
C ALA A 399 8.54 4.09 -6.45
N PRO A 400 8.44 3.29 -7.52
CA PRO A 400 7.69 2.05 -7.48
C PRO A 400 8.32 1.02 -6.54
N TYR A 401 7.54 0.08 -6.03
CA TYR A 401 8.10 -1.08 -5.34
C TYR A 401 8.90 -1.95 -6.33
N ALA A 402 10.17 -2.23 -6.05
CA ALA A 402 11.06 -2.93 -6.98
C ALA A 402 12.17 -3.69 -6.23
N HIS A 403 12.98 -4.45 -6.97
CA HIS A 403 14.16 -5.15 -6.46
C HIS A 403 13.90 -6.20 -5.35
N ARG A 404 12.64 -6.64 -5.22
CA ARG A 404 12.28 -7.87 -4.51
C ARG A 404 12.00 -8.93 -5.57
N GLU A 405 12.71 -10.04 -5.50
CA GLU A 405 12.72 -11.05 -6.56
C GLU A 405 11.38 -11.81 -6.64
N ALA A 406 10.85 -12.04 -7.84
CA ALA A 406 9.68 -12.89 -8.00
C ALA A 406 9.97 -14.32 -7.52
N GLY A 407 9.05 -14.93 -6.78
CA GLY A 407 9.23 -16.25 -6.16
C GLY A 407 9.38 -16.20 -4.64
N LEU A 408 9.53 -15.01 -4.05
CA LEU A 408 9.70 -14.82 -2.61
C LEU A 408 8.58 -15.45 -1.76
N ALA A 409 7.36 -15.60 -2.32
CA ALA A 409 6.26 -16.28 -1.61
C ALA A 409 6.58 -17.74 -1.22
N GLN A 410 7.55 -18.38 -1.89
CA GLN A 410 8.01 -19.72 -1.52
C GLN A 410 8.79 -19.74 -0.20
N TYR A 411 9.40 -18.62 0.19
CA TYR A 411 10.33 -18.53 1.32
C TYR A 411 9.84 -17.61 2.44
N LEU A 412 8.95 -16.66 2.14
CA LEU A 412 8.40 -15.71 3.10
C LEU A 412 6.95 -16.04 3.47
N ASN A 413 6.53 -15.66 4.68
CA ASN A 413 5.11 -15.66 5.07
C ASN A 413 4.33 -14.50 4.46
N GLY A 414 5.03 -13.41 4.15
CA GLY A 414 4.42 -12.14 3.84
C GLY A 414 5.39 -10.98 3.80
N ILE A 415 4.84 -9.81 3.51
CA ILE A 415 5.53 -8.53 3.49
C ILE A 415 4.64 -7.47 4.13
N VAL A 416 5.21 -6.66 5.02
CA VAL A 416 4.66 -5.38 5.44
C VAL A 416 5.62 -4.27 5.07
N SER A 417 5.09 -3.19 4.49
CA SER A 417 5.82 -1.96 4.23
C SER A 417 5.93 -1.14 5.52
N ASN A 418 7.10 -0.57 5.79
CA ASN A 418 7.25 0.54 6.71
C ASN A 418 7.08 1.85 5.93
N PRO A 419 5.99 2.61 6.15
CA PRO A 419 5.64 3.80 5.39
C PRO A 419 6.40 5.04 5.87
N MET A 420 6.22 6.16 5.16
CA MET A 420 6.64 7.48 5.61
C MET A 420 5.71 8.02 6.70
N ASN A 421 6.12 9.08 7.39
CA ASN A 421 5.19 9.87 8.23
C ASN A 421 4.07 10.55 7.41
N GLN A 422 4.16 10.57 6.07
CA GLN A 422 3.14 11.07 5.15
C GLN A 422 2.29 9.89 4.65
N GLU A 423 1.09 9.71 5.22
CA GLU A 423 0.22 8.55 4.96
C GLU A 423 -0.15 8.41 3.49
N ALA A 424 -0.80 9.42 2.92
CA ALA A 424 -1.30 9.33 1.55
C ALA A 424 -0.16 9.27 0.51
N ALA A 425 0.99 9.87 0.81
CA ALA A 425 2.18 9.74 -0.05
C ALA A 425 2.77 8.32 -0.03
N SER A 426 2.65 7.60 1.10
CA SER A 426 3.17 6.23 1.25
C SER A 426 2.40 5.21 0.41
N GLU A 427 1.13 5.47 0.13
CA GLU A 427 0.26 4.61 -0.68
C GLU A 427 0.87 4.26 -2.05
N VAL A 428 1.73 5.12 -2.63
CA VAL A 428 2.37 4.88 -3.94
C VAL A 428 3.20 3.60 -3.93
N ALA A 429 4.06 3.43 -2.92
CA ALA A 429 4.90 2.25 -2.77
C ALA A 429 4.10 1.08 -2.19
N GLU A 430 3.23 1.33 -1.21
CA GLU A 430 2.43 0.29 -0.57
C GLU A 430 1.45 -0.38 -1.54
N PHE A 431 0.95 0.33 -2.55
CA PHE A 431 0.16 -0.26 -3.62
C PHE A 431 0.97 -1.33 -4.38
N GLY A 432 2.24 -1.04 -4.68
CA GLY A 432 3.15 -1.99 -5.30
C GLY A 432 3.47 -3.18 -4.39
N VAL A 433 3.60 -2.96 -3.08
CA VAL A 433 3.76 -4.04 -2.08
C VAL A 433 2.54 -4.95 -2.04
N ALA A 434 1.33 -4.39 -2.07
CA ALA A 434 0.09 -5.16 -2.12
C ALA A 434 -0.03 -5.96 -3.43
N ASP A 435 0.34 -5.38 -4.57
CA ASP A 435 0.34 -6.04 -5.87
C ASP A 435 1.36 -7.21 -5.91
N PHE A 436 2.59 -6.96 -5.45
CA PHE A 436 3.66 -7.95 -5.38
C PHE A 436 3.33 -9.09 -4.41
N SER A 437 2.90 -8.79 -3.19
CA SER A 437 2.64 -9.83 -2.17
C SER A 437 1.41 -10.68 -2.50
N TRP A 438 0.49 -10.18 -3.34
CA TRP A 438 -0.61 -10.96 -3.88
C TRP A 438 -0.18 -11.89 -5.02
N ASN A 439 0.61 -11.40 -5.98
CA ASN A 439 1.08 -12.18 -7.13
C ASN A 439 2.46 -11.72 -7.59
N ASP A 440 3.49 -12.19 -6.90
CA ASP A 440 4.90 -11.82 -7.13
C ASP A 440 5.39 -12.17 -8.53
N ALA A 441 5.00 -13.33 -9.06
CA ALA A 441 5.31 -13.74 -10.44
C ALA A 441 4.60 -12.88 -11.50
N GLY A 442 3.41 -12.37 -11.18
CA GLY A 442 2.63 -11.51 -12.05
C GLY A 442 2.97 -10.02 -11.92
N TYR A 443 3.69 -9.61 -10.87
CA TYR A 443 3.97 -8.21 -10.57
C TYR A 443 4.81 -7.51 -11.65
N SER A 444 4.56 -6.22 -11.86
CA SER A 444 5.39 -5.34 -12.69
C SER A 444 5.32 -3.91 -12.16
N PRO A 445 6.46 -3.32 -11.77
CA PRO A 445 6.54 -1.90 -11.38
C PRO A 445 5.93 -0.98 -12.45
N GLU A 446 6.22 -1.24 -13.73
CA GLU A 446 5.80 -0.43 -14.87
C GLU A 446 4.28 -0.42 -15.08
N ARG A 447 3.60 -1.49 -14.69
CA ARG A 447 2.13 -1.57 -14.73
C ARG A 447 1.49 -1.06 -13.44
N SER A 448 2.04 -1.43 -12.28
CA SER A 448 1.45 -1.15 -10.97
C SER A 448 1.58 0.31 -10.57
N TRP A 449 2.73 0.94 -10.79
CA TRP A 449 3.01 2.30 -10.37
C TRP A 449 2.09 3.36 -11.00
N PRO A 450 1.79 3.32 -12.32
CA PRO A 450 0.75 4.15 -12.89
C PRO A 450 -0.65 3.95 -12.30
N GLN A 451 -1.00 2.76 -11.82
CA GLN A 451 -2.30 2.52 -11.16
C GLN A 451 -2.34 3.17 -9.79
N ALA A 452 -1.26 3.10 -9.01
CA ALA A 452 -1.15 3.78 -7.72
C ALA A 452 -1.36 5.30 -7.87
N LEU A 453 -0.68 5.92 -8.83
CA LEU A 453 -0.83 7.36 -9.12
C LEU A 453 -2.23 7.70 -9.65
N ALA A 454 -2.84 6.82 -10.46
CA ALA A 454 -4.21 7.01 -10.95
C ALA A 454 -5.24 6.90 -9.82
N ARG A 455 -5.00 6.02 -8.84
CA ARG A 455 -5.82 5.88 -7.63
C ARG A 455 -5.78 7.17 -6.82
N LEU A 456 -4.59 7.70 -6.53
CA LEU A 456 -4.43 8.98 -5.81
C LEU A 456 -5.15 10.13 -6.52
N ALA A 457 -5.19 10.11 -7.86
CA ALA A 457 -5.90 11.08 -8.69
C ALA A 457 -7.40 10.82 -8.88
N GLY A 458 -8.00 9.83 -8.20
CA GLY A 458 -9.42 9.48 -8.38
C GLY A 458 -9.79 9.07 -9.82
N GLY A 459 -8.82 8.61 -10.61
CA GLY A 459 -8.98 8.30 -12.04
C GLY A 459 -8.90 9.50 -12.98
N ASP A 460 -8.62 10.72 -12.49
CA ASP A 460 -8.36 11.88 -13.34
C ASP A 460 -7.05 11.70 -14.11
N ARG A 461 -7.17 11.52 -15.43
CA ARG A 461 -6.03 11.28 -16.33
C ARG A 461 -5.05 12.45 -16.38
N ARG A 462 -5.52 13.69 -16.28
CA ARG A 462 -4.66 14.87 -16.33
C ARG A 462 -3.86 14.99 -15.05
N ALA A 463 -4.53 14.80 -13.90
CA ALA A 463 -3.87 14.77 -12.60
C ALA A 463 -2.89 13.58 -12.49
N THR A 464 -3.25 12.40 -13.01
CA THR A 464 -2.37 11.23 -13.06
C THR A 464 -1.08 11.52 -13.84
N ALA A 465 -1.17 12.22 -14.98
CA ALA A 465 0.01 12.58 -15.77
C ALA A 465 0.92 13.57 -15.03
N ALA A 466 0.34 14.54 -14.33
CA ALA A 466 1.09 15.47 -13.49
C ALA A 466 1.74 14.77 -12.28
N LEU A 467 1.03 13.84 -11.63
CA LEU A 467 1.60 13.01 -10.57
C LEU A 467 2.77 12.15 -11.05
N LYS A 468 2.74 11.63 -12.28
CA LYS A 468 3.89 10.90 -12.86
C LYS A 468 5.13 11.77 -12.99
N VAL A 469 4.98 13.03 -13.42
CA VAL A 469 6.11 13.98 -13.49
C VAL A 469 6.62 14.29 -12.10
N PHE A 470 5.73 14.56 -11.15
CA PHE A 470 6.12 14.82 -9.76
C PHE A 470 6.80 13.60 -9.11
N ALA A 471 6.27 12.39 -9.32
CA ALA A 471 6.81 11.17 -8.77
C ALA A 471 8.16 10.75 -9.41
N ASP A 472 8.45 11.15 -10.65
CA ASP A 472 9.81 11.09 -11.21
C ASP A 472 10.78 11.96 -10.37
N LEU A 473 10.38 13.19 -10.05
CA LEU A 473 11.19 14.09 -9.22
C LEU A 473 11.34 13.63 -7.76
N GLU A 474 10.53 12.68 -7.29
CA GLU A 474 10.60 12.07 -5.95
C GLU A 474 10.94 10.56 -6.03
N HIS A 475 11.56 10.10 -7.14
CA HIS A 475 11.78 8.69 -7.42
C HIS A 475 12.92 8.04 -6.63
N LEU A 476 13.72 8.79 -5.88
CA LEU A 476 14.86 8.20 -5.16
C LEU A 476 14.38 7.15 -4.16
N ALA A 477 15.12 6.03 -4.09
CA ALA A 477 14.99 5.08 -2.99
C ALA A 477 16.37 4.90 -2.32
N PRO A 478 16.63 5.61 -1.21
CA PRO A 478 17.94 5.58 -0.56
C PRO A 478 18.17 4.29 0.24
N VAL A 479 19.42 4.08 0.63
CA VAL A 479 19.88 3.09 1.61
C VAL A 479 20.93 3.76 2.51
N PHE A 480 21.42 3.08 3.56
CA PHE A 480 22.54 3.58 4.37
C PHE A 480 23.89 3.64 3.62
N GLY A 481 23.96 3.04 2.42
CA GLY A 481 25.14 3.03 1.54
C GLY A 481 25.26 4.26 0.62
N PRO A 482 26.35 4.33 -0.16
CA PRO A 482 26.67 5.51 -0.98
C PRO A 482 25.80 5.66 -2.23
N ALA A 483 25.15 4.58 -2.66
CA ALA A 483 24.32 4.56 -3.86
C ALA A 483 22.89 4.13 -3.49
N PRO A 484 21.87 4.87 -3.94
CA PRO A 484 20.48 4.46 -3.75
C PRO A 484 20.18 3.19 -4.56
N TRP A 485 19.17 2.44 -4.12
CA TRP A 485 18.75 1.23 -4.83
C TRP A 485 17.75 1.53 -5.96
N GLN A 486 17.16 2.72 -5.98
CA GLN A 486 16.54 3.31 -7.18
C GLN A 486 17.01 4.75 -7.38
N PRO A 487 17.32 5.17 -8.62
CA PRO A 487 17.90 6.47 -8.92
C PRO A 487 16.90 7.61 -8.72
N GLN A 488 17.43 8.82 -8.52
CA GLN A 488 16.64 10.05 -8.53
C GLN A 488 16.26 10.45 -9.96
N ALA A 489 14.99 10.79 -10.19
CA ALA A 489 14.47 11.38 -11.42
C ALA A 489 14.99 10.75 -12.72
N PRO A 490 14.83 9.42 -12.91
CA PRO A 490 15.38 8.71 -14.08
C PRO A 490 14.86 9.26 -15.41
N VAL A 491 13.60 9.72 -15.50
CA VAL A 491 13.06 10.30 -16.75
C VAL A 491 13.69 11.66 -17.03
N LEU A 492 13.77 12.54 -16.00
CA LEU A 492 14.47 13.81 -16.14
C LEU A 492 15.94 13.61 -16.50
N ALA A 493 16.65 12.70 -15.83
CA ALA A 493 18.07 12.43 -16.04
C ALA A 493 18.33 11.97 -17.49
N ALA A 494 17.52 11.05 -18.01
CA ALA A 494 17.60 10.64 -19.41
C ALA A 494 17.30 11.79 -20.37
N THR A 495 16.30 12.63 -20.06
CA THR A 495 15.93 13.80 -20.88
C THR A 495 17.06 14.85 -20.91
N VAL A 496 17.72 15.08 -19.78
CA VAL A 496 18.88 15.99 -19.67
C VAL A 496 20.10 15.43 -20.42
N ALA A 497 20.35 14.12 -20.34
CA ALA A 497 21.43 13.48 -21.08
C ALA A 497 21.23 13.57 -22.60
N ASP A 498 20.02 13.26 -23.10
CA ASP A 498 19.66 13.45 -24.53
C ASP A 498 19.85 14.90 -24.97
N PHE A 499 19.39 15.84 -24.14
CA PHE A 499 19.53 17.26 -24.41
C PHE A 499 20.99 17.65 -24.63
N TRP A 500 21.89 17.32 -23.70
CA TRP A 500 23.29 17.68 -23.82
C TRP A 500 23.99 16.99 -24.99
N GLN A 501 23.67 15.72 -25.25
CA GLN A 501 24.19 15.00 -26.41
C GLN A 501 23.87 15.74 -27.72
N HIS A 502 22.61 16.13 -27.92
CA HIS A 502 22.19 16.82 -29.13
C HIS A 502 22.64 18.29 -29.18
N TRP A 503 22.59 18.99 -28.06
CA TRP A 503 23.03 20.38 -27.97
C TRP A 503 24.51 20.53 -28.32
N ASN A 504 25.37 19.68 -27.77
CA ASN A 504 26.81 19.68 -28.04
C ASN A 504 27.15 19.25 -29.47
N ALA A 505 26.27 18.52 -30.13
CA ALA A 505 26.36 18.19 -31.55
C ALA A 505 25.85 19.31 -32.48
N GLY A 506 25.41 20.45 -31.94
CA GLY A 506 24.90 21.60 -32.70
C GLY A 506 23.41 21.51 -33.07
N ASP A 507 22.66 20.51 -32.59
CA ASP A 507 21.21 20.43 -32.81
C ASP A 507 20.44 21.23 -31.74
N HIS A 508 20.29 22.53 -31.98
CA HIS A 508 19.56 23.42 -31.06
C HIS A 508 18.05 23.13 -30.95
N ARG A 509 17.48 22.23 -31.77
CA ARG A 509 16.08 21.78 -31.59
C ARG A 509 15.90 20.97 -30.30
N ALA A 510 16.98 20.42 -29.74
CA ALA A 510 16.98 19.74 -28.45
C ALA A 510 16.42 20.62 -27.32
N LEU A 511 16.61 21.94 -27.41
CA LEU A 511 16.06 22.92 -26.47
C LEU A 511 14.52 22.84 -26.39
N GLY A 512 13.84 22.62 -27.52
CA GLY A 512 12.38 22.50 -27.55
C GLY A 512 11.88 21.25 -26.82
N ARG A 513 12.59 20.12 -26.96
CA ARG A 513 12.25 18.85 -26.29
C ARG A 513 12.36 18.97 -24.78
N LEU A 514 13.49 19.48 -24.28
CA LEU A 514 13.68 19.67 -22.83
C LEU A 514 12.73 20.73 -22.26
N ARG A 515 12.44 21.81 -23.01
CA ARG A 515 11.46 22.82 -22.60
C ARG A 515 10.07 22.21 -22.37
N SER A 516 9.63 21.29 -23.23
CA SER A 516 8.33 20.64 -23.07
C SER A 516 8.24 19.81 -21.77
N TYR A 517 9.34 19.17 -21.35
CA TYR A 517 9.37 18.47 -20.05
C TYR A 517 9.43 19.45 -18.87
N ALA A 518 10.24 20.52 -18.97
CA ALA A 518 10.30 21.56 -17.96
C ALA A 518 8.95 22.28 -17.74
N GLU A 519 8.15 22.47 -18.81
CA GLU A 519 6.79 22.98 -18.71
C GLU A 519 5.87 22.03 -17.95
N GLN A 520 6.03 20.71 -18.11
CA GLN A 520 5.28 19.72 -17.34
C GLN A 520 5.65 19.78 -15.85
N ILE A 521 6.95 19.90 -15.53
CA ILE A 521 7.42 20.08 -14.14
C ILE A 521 6.79 21.33 -13.53
N ARG A 522 6.90 22.49 -14.20
CA ARG A 522 6.34 23.76 -13.69
C ARG A 522 4.83 23.71 -13.49
N ASN A 523 4.11 23.01 -14.37
CA ASN A 523 2.65 22.95 -14.34
C ASN A 523 2.09 21.86 -13.40
N ALA A 524 2.88 20.82 -13.08
CA ALA A 524 2.42 19.68 -12.30
C ALA A 524 1.78 20.09 -10.95
N PRO A 525 2.37 20.97 -10.13
CA PRO A 525 1.78 21.38 -8.86
C PRO A 525 0.38 21.99 -8.98
N THR A 526 0.17 22.83 -10.01
CA THR A 526 -1.15 23.46 -10.24
C THR A 526 -2.18 22.42 -10.68
N VAL A 527 -1.78 21.49 -11.55
CA VAL A 527 -2.66 20.41 -12.02
C VAL A 527 -3.01 19.44 -10.89
N ILE A 528 -2.04 19.10 -10.03
CA ILE A 528 -2.24 18.23 -8.86
C ILE A 528 -3.22 18.89 -7.88
N ARG A 529 -3.01 20.16 -7.53
CA ARG A 529 -3.87 20.90 -6.58
C ARG A 529 -5.28 21.17 -7.10
N GLY A 530 -5.43 21.38 -8.41
CA GLY A 530 -6.72 21.65 -9.04
C GLY A 530 -7.47 20.42 -9.55
N GLY A 531 -6.83 19.25 -9.53
CA GLY A 531 -7.40 17.99 -10.00
C GLY A 531 -8.15 17.22 -8.91
N GLN A 532 -8.53 15.99 -9.21
CA GLN A 532 -9.19 15.08 -8.25
C GLN A 532 -8.18 14.30 -7.38
N VAL A 533 -7.02 14.88 -7.09
CA VAL A 533 -6.01 14.26 -6.22
C VAL A 533 -6.50 14.27 -4.77
N GLN A 534 -6.27 13.18 -4.05
CA GLN A 534 -6.62 13.06 -2.63
C GLN A 534 -6.09 14.26 -1.82
N ASN A 535 -6.98 14.92 -1.08
CA ASN A 535 -6.64 16.12 -0.31
C ASN A 535 -5.51 15.88 0.70
N ALA A 536 -5.47 14.70 1.32
CA ALA A 536 -4.39 14.31 2.24
C ALA A 536 -3.03 14.34 1.53
N PHE A 537 -2.90 13.73 0.34
CA PHE A 537 -1.68 13.79 -0.47
C PHE A 537 -1.29 15.23 -0.81
N VAL A 538 -2.25 16.04 -1.26
CA VAL A 538 -1.98 17.45 -1.63
C VAL A 538 -1.47 18.27 -0.44
N SER A 539 -2.01 18.00 0.76
CA SER A 539 -1.60 18.64 2.00
C SER A 539 -0.20 18.18 2.43
N GLU A 540 0.01 16.87 2.49
CA GLU A 540 1.27 16.24 2.91
C GLU A 540 2.42 16.60 1.98
N ALA A 541 2.21 16.55 0.66
CA ALA A 541 3.22 16.88 -0.35
C ALA A 541 3.38 18.39 -0.59
N GLY A 542 2.65 19.25 0.13
CA GLY A 542 2.59 20.70 -0.08
C GLY A 542 3.95 21.38 -0.28
N PRO A 543 4.93 21.20 0.63
CA PRO A 543 6.26 21.76 0.49
C PRO A 543 7.00 21.32 -0.79
N TRP A 544 6.94 20.03 -1.13
CA TRP A 544 7.58 19.49 -2.33
C TRP A 544 6.91 19.99 -3.61
N LEU A 545 5.60 20.16 -3.60
CA LEU A 545 4.86 20.77 -4.71
C LEU A 545 5.23 22.26 -4.90
N ASP A 546 5.44 23.01 -3.82
CA ASP A 546 5.90 24.41 -3.88
C ASP A 546 7.33 24.52 -4.41
N ALA A 547 8.23 23.66 -3.92
CA ALA A 547 9.59 23.57 -4.43
C ALA A 547 9.61 23.18 -5.92
N THR A 548 8.80 22.20 -6.33
CA THR A 548 8.66 21.76 -7.73
C THR A 548 8.28 22.91 -8.66
N ALA A 549 7.33 23.78 -8.25
CA ALA A 549 6.92 24.92 -9.05
C ALA A 549 8.08 25.92 -9.27
N LEU A 550 8.84 26.21 -8.22
CA LEU A 550 9.99 27.12 -8.27
C LEU A 550 11.14 26.55 -9.10
N TRP A 551 11.45 25.27 -8.93
CA TRP A 551 12.46 24.59 -9.72
C TRP A 551 12.08 24.54 -11.21
N GLY A 552 10.84 24.19 -11.54
CA GLY A 552 10.36 24.18 -12.93
C GLY A 552 10.46 25.55 -13.60
N GLU A 553 10.11 26.63 -12.89
CA GLU A 553 10.25 28.01 -13.39
C GLU A 553 11.74 28.39 -13.56
N ALA A 554 12.60 27.98 -12.63
CA ALA A 554 14.04 28.19 -12.74
C ALA A 554 14.61 27.48 -13.97
N THR A 555 14.19 26.24 -14.24
CA THR A 555 14.57 25.47 -15.42
C THR A 555 14.17 26.17 -16.71
N LEU A 556 12.91 26.60 -16.84
CA LEU A 556 12.45 27.33 -18.02
C LEU A 556 13.25 28.62 -18.24
N THR A 557 13.45 29.40 -17.18
CA THR A 557 14.24 30.64 -17.22
C THR A 557 15.68 30.38 -17.66
N ARG A 558 16.26 29.26 -17.22
CA ARG A 558 17.62 28.86 -17.60
C ARG A 558 17.73 28.43 -19.06
N LEU A 559 16.71 27.72 -19.58
CA LEU A 559 16.62 27.39 -21.00
C LEU A 559 16.44 28.65 -21.87
N ASP A 560 15.73 29.67 -21.38
CA ASP A 560 15.64 30.97 -22.06
C ASP A 560 16.99 31.71 -22.08
N ALA A 561 17.74 31.65 -20.97
CA ALA A 561 19.09 32.21 -20.88
C ALA A 561 20.04 31.55 -21.89
N LEU A 562 20.04 30.22 -21.95
CA LEU A 562 20.83 29.45 -22.91
C LEU A 562 20.46 29.79 -24.37
N ALA A 563 19.16 29.92 -24.65
CA ALA A 563 18.70 30.32 -25.98
C ALA A 563 19.13 31.74 -26.36
N ALA A 564 19.19 32.67 -25.39
CA ALA A 564 19.67 34.03 -25.61
C ALA A 564 21.18 34.05 -25.91
N ALA A 565 21.98 33.34 -25.11
CA ALA A 565 23.42 33.20 -25.32
C ALA A 565 23.73 32.58 -26.69
N ALA A 566 23.02 31.51 -27.08
CA ALA A 566 23.19 30.87 -28.39
C ALA A 566 22.86 31.77 -29.60
N ARG A 567 22.15 32.90 -29.37
CA ARG A 567 21.87 33.93 -30.40
C ARG A 567 22.77 35.16 -30.29
N GLY A 568 23.74 35.18 -29.36
CA GLY A 568 24.62 36.32 -29.09
C GLY A 568 23.96 37.47 -28.31
N ASP A 569 22.87 37.20 -27.58
CA ASP A 569 22.20 38.20 -26.72
C ASP A 569 22.64 38.03 -25.25
N ASP A 570 23.90 38.39 -25.00
CA ASP A 570 24.58 38.14 -23.72
C ASP A 570 23.94 38.91 -22.57
N ALA A 571 23.49 40.14 -22.81
CA ALA A 571 22.81 40.96 -21.81
C ALA A 571 21.51 40.31 -21.34
N LYS A 572 20.71 39.76 -22.27
CA LYS A 572 19.50 39.01 -21.91
C LYS A 572 19.84 37.70 -21.23
N ALA A 573 20.86 36.97 -21.69
CA ALA A 573 21.31 35.74 -21.08
C ALA A 573 21.72 35.95 -19.61
N GLN A 574 22.53 36.96 -19.32
CA GLN A 574 22.96 37.32 -17.95
C GLN A 574 21.77 37.68 -17.05
N ARG A 575 20.84 38.50 -17.53
CA ARG A 575 19.63 38.89 -16.77
C ARG A 575 18.77 37.67 -16.44
N LEU A 576 18.53 36.79 -17.40
CA LEU A 576 17.75 35.56 -17.19
C LEU A 576 18.48 34.60 -16.25
N THR A 577 19.81 34.51 -16.36
CA THR A 577 20.63 33.71 -15.44
C THR A 577 20.52 34.20 -14.00
N ALA A 578 20.56 35.52 -13.76
CA ALA A 578 20.34 36.08 -12.43
C ALA A 578 18.92 35.82 -11.90
N ALA A 579 17.90 35.91 -12.77
CA ALA A 579 16.52 35.60 -12.40
C ALA A 579 16.33 34.12 -12.02
N ALA A 580 16.93 33.20 -12.78
CA ALA A 580 16.94 31.77 -12.46
C ALA A 580 17.66 31.49 -11.12
N ASP A 581 18.81 32.11 -10.88
CA ASP A 581 19.55 31.96 -9.61
C ASP A 581 18.71 32.42 -8.40
N ALA A 582 17.86 33.45 -8.56
CA ALA A 582 16.94 33.89 -7.53
C ALA A 582 15.79 32.90 -7.28
N LEU A 583 15.29 32.24 -8.32
CA LEU A 583 14.28 31.17 -8.21
C LEU A 583 14.86 29.94 -7.51
N VAL A 584 16.09 29.53 -7.85
CA VAL A 584 16.80 28.43 -7.17
C VAL A 584 16.92 28.70 -5.67
N LYS A 585 17.38 29.89 -5.27
CA LYS A 585 17.45 30.27 -3.84
C LYS A 585 16.11 30.19 -3.13
N ARG A 586 15.02 30.56 -3.81
CA ARG A 586 13.67 30.43 -3.25
C ARG A 586 13.25 28.97 -3.12
N ALA A 587 13.59 28.13 -4.09
CA ALA A 587 13.31 26.69 -4.05
C ALA A 587 14.06 26.02 -2.89
N GLU A 588 15.35 26.31 -2.70
CA GLU A 588 16.17 25.81 -1.59
C GLU A 588 15.71 26.31 -0.21
N ALA A 589 15.04 27.46 -0.18
CA ALA A 589 14.45 28.01 1.03
C ALA A 589 13.14 27.33 1.42
N VAL A 590 12.47 26.58 0.53
CA VAL A 590 11.24 25.85 0.87
C VAL A 590 11.54 24.78 1.91
N LYS A 591 10.75 24.77 2.98
CA LYS A 591 10.95 23.87 4.11
C LYS A 591 9.83 22.84 4.24
N THR A 592 10.21 21.63 4.60
CA THR A 592 9.29 20.60 5.08
C THR A 592 8.63 21.07 6.38
N GLY A 593 7.41 20.60 6.64
CA GLY A 593 6.80 20.76 7.96
C GLY A 593 7.56 19.96 9.04
N ASN A 594 7.14 20.13 10.30
CA ASN A 594 7.56 19.26 11.40
C ASN A 594 6.79 17.93 11.35
N SER A 595 6.89 17.23 10.23
CA SER A 595 6.10 16.05 9.89
C SER A 595 6.91 14.76 9.91
N ASN A 596 8.13 14.78 10.44
CA ASN A 596 9.06 13.64 10.52
C ASN A 596 10.07 13.92 11.66
N ARG A 597 10.80 12.90 12.15
CA ARG A 597 11.78 12.99 13.25
C ARG A 597 12.84 14.08 13.09
N TRP A 598 13.12 14.51 11.86
CA TRP A 598 14.20 15.46 11.55
C TRP A 598 13.81 16.92 11.82
N GLY A 599 12.55 17.17 12.14
CA GLY A 599 12.00 18.51 12.20
C GLY A 599 11.95 19.17 10.83
N VAL A 600 12.11 20.49 10.81
CA VAL A 600 12.06 21.30 9.59
C VAL A 600 13.35 21.11 8.78
N ARG A 601 13.22 20.62 7.54
CA ARG A 601 14.30 20.41 6.56
C ARG A 601 14.01 21.16 5.26
N GLN A 602 14.97 21.25 4.36
CA GLN A 602 14.68 21.66 2.97
C GLN A 602 13.83 20.60 2.29
N ALA A 603 12.84 21.01 1.50
CA ALA A 603 12.15 20.09 0.59
C ALA A 603 13.05 19.85 -0.64
N LEU A 604 13.57 18.63 -0.76
CA LEU A 604 14.42 18.21 -1.87
C LEU A 604 13.55 17.61 -2.97
N VAL A 605 13.78 18.05 -4.21
CA VAL A 605 12.99 17.68 -5.39
C VAL A 605 13.97 17.48 -6.55
N GLY A 606 14.07 16.26 -7.09
CA GLY A 606 14.97 15.94 -8.20
C GLY A 606 16.44 16.24 -7.92
N ASP A 607 16.88 16.17 -6.66
CA ASP A 607 18.22 16.57 -6.23
C ASP A 607 19.33 15.70 -6.82
N GLY A 608 20.47 16.30 -7.17
CA GLY A 608 21.53 15.64 -7.95
C GLY A 608 21.25 15.52 -9.46
N VAL A 609 20.04 15.86 -9.91
CA VAL A 609 19.68 15.90 -11.35
C VAL A 609 19.30 17.31 -11.78
N LEU A 610 18.31 17.90 -11.12
CA LEU A 610 17.71 19.18 -11.52
C LEU A 610 18.61 20.37 -11.18
N ASP A 611 19.16 20.39 -9.97
CA ASP A 611 20.16 21.35 -9.50
C ASP A 611 21.46 21.23 -10.30
N ALA A 612 21.95 20.00 -10.52
CA ALA A 612 23.14 19.73 -11.33
C ALA A 612 22.98 20.24 -12.76
N PHE A 613 21.82 19.99 -13.38
CA PHE A 613 21.49 20.52 -14.70
C PHE A 613 21.52 22.06 -14.73
N LEU A 614 20.91 22.72 -13.75
CA LEU A 614 20.86 24.19 -13.69
C LEU A 614 22.24 24.83 -13.52
N VAL A 615 23.17 24.16 -12.81
CA VAL A 615 24.58 24.54 -12.71
C VAL A 615 25.29 24.39 -14.06
N GLN A 616 25.08 23.27 -14.76
CA GLN A 616 25.67 23.05 -16.09
C GLN A 616 25.23 24.12 -17.09
N VAL A 617 23.94 24.44 -17.16
CA VAL A 617 23.46 25.49 -18.06
C VAL A 617 24.00 26.86 -17.66
N ARG A 618 24.17 27.14 -16.36
CA ARG A 618 24.81 28.39 -15.88
C ARG A 618 26.18 28.57 -16.51
N ALA A 619 27.02 27.53 -16.44
CA ALA A 619 28.36 27.54 -16.97
C ALA A 619 28.36 27.74 -18.50
N ALA A 620 27.42 27.12 -19.21
CA ALA A 620 27.25 27.28 -20.65
C ALA A 620 26.77 28.68 -21.08
N THR A 621 26.21 29.49 -20.17
CA THR A 621 25.76 30.88 -20.44
C THR A 621 26.76 31.95 -19.98
N ALA A 622 27.89 31.56 -19.39
CA ALA A 622 28.87 32.48 -18.81
C ALA A 622 30.05 32.82 -19.75
N GLY A 623 30.14 32.14 -20.89
CA GLY A 623 31.00 32.51 -22.02
C GLY A 623 30.19 33.23 -23.09
#